data_AF-A0A382YU30-F1
#
_entry.id   AF-A0A382YU30-F1
#
_cell.length_a   1.000
_cell.length_b   1.000
_cell.length_c   1.000
_cell.angle_alpha   90.00
_cell.angle_beta   90.00
_cell.angle_gamma   90.00
#
_symmetry.space_group_name_H-M   'P 1'
#
loop_
_entity.id
_entity.type
_entity.pdbx_description
1 polymer ?
#
loop_
_entity_poly.entity_id
_entity_poly.type
_entity_poly.pdbx_seq_one_letter_code
_entity_poly.pdbx_strand_id
1 'polypeptide(L)'
;ESGIQDVVYDWETPIDLASQIHHLRSRKEKELSRETDQKRNLKEGRGGLLDVEFLTQYLQLVYGRELPQMKTTETLKALENAGNLGLLNQVQVRSLSEGYTLLRLIENGLRLLYDDSTNMLDFERIDQQLILMLLKRHGYETEDLFQIVEKTTTSIRQTYSEIMKRT
;
A
#
# COMPACT_ATOMS: atom_id res chain seq x y z
N GLU A 1 -21.97 -2.10 14.41
CA GLU A 1 -20.57 -1.63 14.39
C GLU A 1 -19.77 -2.04 15.63
N SER A 2 -20.27 -1.87 16.88
CA SER A 2 -19.45 -2.18 18.07
C SER A 2 -19.00 -3.65 18.16
N GLY A 3 -19.87 -4.62 17.83
CA GLY A 3 -19.51 -6.03 17.91
C GLY A 3 -18.40 -6.48 16.95
N ILE A 4 -18.15 -5.77 15.84
CA ILE A 4 -17.00 -6.07 14.96
C ILE A 4 -15.71 -5.54 15.59
N GLN A 5 -15.74 -4.36 16.21
CA GLN A 5 -14.56 -3.79 16.86
C GLN A 5 -14.10 -4.65 18.04
N ASP A 6 -15.03 -5.19 18.82
CA ASP A 6 -14.69 -6.06 19.95
C ASP A 6 -13.97 -7.33 19.46
N VAL A 7 -14.46 -7.97 18.38
CA VAL A 7 -13.82 -9.16 17.81
C VAL A 7 -12.43 -8.88 17.21
N VAL A 8 -12.25 -7.71 16.57
CA VAL A 8 -10.99 -7.38 15.87
C VAL A 8 -9.92 -6.87 16.82
N TYR A 9 -10.30 -6.15 17.88
CA TYR A 9 -9.35 -5.43 18.74
C TYR A 9 -9.28 -5.96 20.17
N ASP A 10 -10.25 -6.73 20.66
CA ASP A 10 -10.23 -7.30 22.01
C ASP A 10 -9.70 -8.75 21.99
N TRP A 11 -8.42 -8.88 21.63
CA TRP A 11 -7.72 -10.16 21.56
C TRP A 11 -6.28 -10.05 22.06
N GLU A 12 -5.69 -11.19 22.41
CA GLU A 12 -4.26 -11.27 22.72
C GLU A 12 -3.45 -11.39 21.42
N THR A 13 -2.64 -10.38 21.13
CA THR A 13 -1.79 -10.35 19.94
C THR A 13 -0.72 -11.45 20.01
N PRO A 14 -0.68 -12.39 19.05
CA PRO A 14 0.34 -13.42 18.97
C PRO A 14 1.73 -12.81 18.75
N ILE A 15 2.73 -13.42 19.37
CA ILE A 15 4.14 -12.99 19.27
C ILE A 15 4.62 -12.99 17.81
N ASP A 16 4.12 -13.90 16.98
CA ASP A 16 4.52 -14.06 15.58
C ASP A 16 3.57 -13.38 14.57
N LEU A 17 2.66 -12.50 15.02
CA LEU A 17 1.66 -11.88 14.15
C LEU A 17 2.27 -11.19 12.91
N ALA A 18 3.38 -10.45 13.08
CA ALA A 18 4.07 -9.81 11.96
C ALA A 18 4.48 -10.83 10.88
N SER A 19 4.99 -11.98 11.31
CA SER A 19 5.39 -13.08 10.42
C SER A 19 4.17 -13.70 9.73
N GLN A 20 3.06 -13.91 10.45
CA GLN A 20 1.82 -14.45 9.88
C GLN A 20 1.24 -13.51 8.81
N ILE A 21 1.16 -12.21 9.10
CA ILE A 21 0.68 -11.20 8.14
C ILE A 21 1.61 -11.13 6.93
N HIS A 22 2.93 -11.12 7.14
CA HIS A 22 3.90 -11.11 6.05
C HIS A 22 3.80 -12.37 5.19
N HIS A 23 3.59 -13.53 5.79
CA HIS A 23 3.41 -14.79 5.06
C HIS A 23 2.14 -14.75 4.20
N LEU A 24 1.01 -14.28 4.74
CA LEU A 24 -0.22 -14.11 3.98
C LEU A 24 -0.03 -13.13 2.81
N ARG A 25 0.65 -12.00 3.06
CA ARG A 25 0.97 -11.01 2.02
C ARG A 25 1.84 -11.61 0.91
N SER A 26 2.87 -12.36 1.28
CA SER A 26 3.82 -13.00 0.36
C SER A 26 3.14 -14.06 -0.51
N ARG A 27 2.20 -14.82 0.04
CA ARG A 27 1.38 -15.77 -0.75
C ARG A 27 0.53 -15.05 -1.79
N LYS A 28 -0.18 -14.00 -1.39
CA LYS A 28 -0.97 -13.17 -2.33
C LYS A 28 -0.11 -12.58 -3.45
N GLU A 29 1.08 -12.08 -3.10
CA GLU A 29 2.05 -11.58 -4.11
C GLU A 29 2.39 -12.67 -5.12
N LYS A 30 2.80 -13.84 -4.65
CA LYS A 30 3.19 -14.97 -5.51
C LYS A 30 2.06 -15.45 -6.41
N GLU A 31 0.83 -15.50 -5.89
CA GLU A 31 -0.32 -16.06 -6.59
C GLU A 31 -0.95 -15.08 -7.59
N LEU A 32 -0.93 -13.77 -7.30
CA LEU A 32 -1.75 -12.78 -8.01
C LEU A 32 -0.96 -11.68 -8.74
N SER A 33 0.29 -11.40 -8.36
CA SER A 33 1.05 -10.26 -8.93
C SER A 33 1.23 -10.38 -10.45
N ARG A 34 1.72 -11.54 -10.94
CA ARG A 34 1.98 -11.82 -12.37
C ARG A 34 2.86 -10.75 -13.05
N GLU A 35 3.78 -10.16 -12.29
CA GLU A 35 4.70 -9.13 -12.77
C GLU A 35 5.73 -9.70 -13.75
N THR A 36 6.14 -8.87 -14.70
CA THR A 36 7.22 -9.13 -15.67
C THR A 36 8.00 -7.84 -15.89
N ASP A 37 9.09 -7.85 -16.65
CA ASP A 37 9.85 -6.62 -16.90
C ASP A 37 8.98 -5.48 -17.46
N GLN A 38 7.98 -5.82 -18.28
CA GLN A 38 7.04 -4.88 -18.92
C GLN A 38 5.71 -4.70 -18.17
N LYS A 39 5.52 -5.37 -17.02
CA LYS A 39 4.25 -5.37 -16.31
C LYS A 39 4.45 -5.21 -14.81
N ARG A 40 3.76 -4.23 -14.23
CA ARG A 40 3.69 -4.04 -12.77
C ARG A 40 2.26 -4.17 -12.29
N ASN A 41 2.07 -4.91 -11.20
CA ASN A 41 0.76 -5.01 -10.58
C ASN A 41 0.71 -4.01 -9.42
N LEU A 42 -0.11 -2.97 -9.60
CA LEU A 42 -0.16 -1.82 -8.68
C LEU A 42 -0.77 -2.17 -7.33
N LYS A 43 -1.46 -3.31 -7.22
CA LYS A 43 -2.13 -3.74 -6.00
C LYS A 43 -1.45 -4.93 -5.36
N GLU A 44 -1.41 -6.06 -6.06
CA GLU A 44 -0.86 -7.31 -5.53
C GLU A 44 0.65 -7.43 -5.68
N GLY A 45 1.27 -6.64 -6.56
CA GLY A 45 2.71 -6.65 -6.87
C GLY A 45 3.61 -6.19 -5.74
N ARG A 46 4.91 -6.34 -5.93
CA ARG A 46 5.92 -5.99 -4.92
C ARG A 46 5.92 -4.48 -4.67
N GLY A 47 5.73 -4.03 -3.42
CA GLY A 47 5.62 -2.61 -3.11
C GLY A 47 4.31 -1.97 -3.58
N GLY A 48 3.36 -2.78 -4.04
CA GLY A 48 2.01 -2.34 -4.42
C GLY A 48 1.16 -2.01 -3.19
N LEU A 49 -0.10 -1.65 -3.44
CA LEU A 49 -1.02 -1.28 -2.38
C LEU A 49 -1.13 -2.26 -1.23
N LEU A 50 -1.15 -3.56 -1.52
CA LEU A 50 -1.37 -4.56 -0.47
C LEU A 50 -0.26 -4.53 0.58
N ASP A 51 0.95 -4.04 0.27
CA ASP A 51 1.97 -3.83 1.30
C ASP A 51 1.52 -2.76 2.31
N VAL A 52 1.01 -1.64 1.81
CA VAL A 52 0.54 -0.54 2.66
C VAL A 52 -0.70 -0.97 3.46
N GLU A 53 -1.66 -1.62 2.81
CA GLU A 53 -2.90 -2.08 3.45
C GLU A 53 -2.61 -3.12 4.55
N PHE A 54 -1.80 -4.14 4.26
CA PHE A 54 -1.43 -5.15 5.25
C PHE A 54 -0.65 -4.55 6.41
N LEU A 55 0.25 -3.60 6.14
CA LEU A 55 1.00 -2.90 7.18
C LEU A 55 0.06 -2.09 8.09
N THR A 56 -0.86 -1.31 7.52
CA THR A 56 -1.83 -0.56 8.33
C THR A 56 -2.70 -1.49 9.17
N GLN A 57 -3.21 -2.58 8.59
CA GLN A 57 -3.99 -3.58 9.30
C GLN A 57 -3.20 -4.26 10.41
N TYR A 58 -1.92 -4.57 10.17
CA TYR A 58 -1.02 -5.08 11.20
C TYR A 58 -0.91 -4.11 12.38
N LEU A 59 -0.62 -2.83 12.12
CA LEU A 59 -0.55 -1.82 13.18
C LEU A 59 -1.89 -1.67 13.92
N GLN A 60 -3.00 -1.79 13.22
CA GLN A 60 -4.34 -1.77 13.83
C GLN A 60 -4.58 -2.97 14.73
N LEU A 61 -4.18 -4.17 14.32
CA LEU A 61 -4.34 -5.39 15.12
C LEU A 61 -3.45 -5.38 16.37
N VAL A 62 -2.26 -4.78 16.29
CA VAL A 62 -1.33 -4.65 17.44
C VAL A 62 -1.78 -3.54 18.40
N TYR A 63 -2.08 -2.34 17.89
CA TYR A 63 -2.26 -1.16 18.72
C TYR A 63 -3.71 -0.72 18.88
N GLY A 64 -4.64 -1.23 18.08
CA GLY A 64 -6.03 -0.78 18.04
C GLY A 64 -6.78 -1.01 19.34
N ARG A 65 -6.35 -1.96 20.18
CA ARG A 65 -6.93 -2.16 21.52
C ARG A 65 -6.70 -0.94 22.43
N GLU A 66 -5.46 -0.47 22.48
CA GLU A 66 -5.01 0.58 23.40
C GLU A 66 -5.14 1.99 22.80
N LEU A 67 -5.10 2.11 21.48
CA LEU A 67 -5.10 3.37 20.73
C LEU A 67 -6.35 3.43 19.83
N PRO A 68 -7.51 3.92 20.33
CA PRO A 68 -8.76 3.99 19.57
C PRO A 68 -8.66 4.73 18.23
N GLN A 69 -7.72 5.68 18.10
CA GLN A 69 -7.46 6.41 16.86
C GLN A 69 -7.05 5.47 15.72
N MET A 70 -6.45 4.31 16.02
CA MET A 70 -6.11 3.33 15.00
C MET A 70 -7.33 2.61 14.42
N LYS A 71 -8.51 2.65 15.07
CA LYS A 71 -9.74 1.97 14.64
C LYS A 71 -10.48 2.68 13.49
N THR A 72 -9.75 3.16 12.49
CA THR A 72 -10.30 3.73 11.25
C THR A 72 -10.29 2.71 10.11
N THR A 73 -11.24 2.81 9.18
CA THR A 73 -11.26 1.99 7.97
C THR A 73 -10.46 2.60 6.81
N GLU A 74 -10.03 3.85 6.94
CA GLU A 74 -9.32 4.57 5.88
C GLU A 74 -7.80 4.38 6.00
N THR A 75 -7.16 3.78 4.99
CA THR A 75 -5.72 3.48 4.99
C THR A 75 -4.86 4.72 5.22
N LEU A 76 -5.14 5.84 4.52
CA LEU A 76 -4.38 7.08 4.69
C LEU A 76 -4.57 7.69 6.09
N LYS A 77 -5.77 7.59 6.66
CA LYS A 77 -6.03 8.04 8.04
C LYS A 77 -5.30 7.16 9.05
N ALA A 78 -5.23 5.86 8.82
CA ALA A 78 -4.46 4.93 9.67
C ALA A 78 -2.96 5.27 9.65
N LEU A 79 -2.38 5.60 8.48
CA LEU A 79 -0.99 6.04 8.37
C LEU A 79 -0.73 7.37 9.09
N GLU A 80 -1.63 8.35 8.92
CA GLU A 80 -1.56 9.63 9.63
C GLU A 80 -1.59 9.43 11.15
N ASN A 81 -2.54 8.63 11.64
CA ASN A 81 -2.68 8.32 13.07
C ASN A 81 -1.45 7.58 13.60
N ALA A 82 -0.92 6.61 12.85
CA ALA A 82 0.31 5.91 13.21
C ALA A 82 1.52 6.86 13.33
N GLY A 83 1.60 7.87 12.48
CA GLY A 83 2.60 8.94 12.59
C GLY A 83 2.42 9.81 13.83
N ASN A 84 1.19 10.29 14.07
CA ASN A 84 0.85 11.13 15.21
C ASN A 84 1.05 10.44 16.57
N LEU A 85 0.87 9.12 16.60
CA LEU A 85 1.07 8.27 17.79
C LEU A 85 2.53 7.82 17.96
N GLY A 86 3.43 8.17 17.03
CA GLY A 86 4.84 7.78 17.06
C GLY A 86 5.12 6.31 16.72
N LEU A 87 4.12 5.58 16.21
CA LEU A 87 4.27 4.19 15.76
C LEU A 87 5.09 4.10 14.47
N LEU A 88 5.01 5.13 13.64
CA LEU A 88 5.81 5.33 12.43
C LEU A 88 6.52 6.67 12.49
N ASN A 89 7.74 6.74 11.99
CA ASN A 89 8.41 8.02 11.82
C ASN A 89 7.89 8.76 10.57
N GLN A 90 8.15 10.07 10.48
CA GLN A 90 7.63 10.91 9.40
C GLN A 90 8.09 10.49 8.00
N VAL A 91 9.30 9.91 7.87
CA VAL A 91 9.81 9.41 6.59
C VAL A 91 9.01 8.18 6.14
N GLN A 92 8.71 7.27 7.06
CA GLN A 92 7.90 6.09 6.79
C GLN A 92 6.46 6.47 6.42
N VAL A 93 5.83 7.35 7.19
CA VAL A 93 4.47 7.85 6.89
C VAL A 93 4.45 8.48 5.50
N ARG A 94 5.40 9.37 5.19
CA ARG A 94 5.49 10.00 3.87
C ARG A 94 5.65 8.95 2.76
N SER A 95 6.61 8.04 2.89
CA SER A 95 6.86 7.01 1.86
C SER A 95 5.62 6.16 1.58
N LEU A 96 4.85 5.81 2.61
CA LEU A 96 3.67 4.98 2.48
C LEU A 96 2.48 5.79 1.92
N SER A 97 2.21 6.98 2.46
CA SER A 97 1.05 7.78 2.06
C SER A 97 1.18 8.37 0.65
N GLU A 98 2.35 8.92 0.30
CA GLU A 98 2.59 9.45 -1.05
C GLU A 98 2.59 8.32 -2.08
N GLY A 99 3.25 7.20 -1.75
CA GLY A 99 3.27 6.04 -2.63
C GLY A 99 1.90 5.40 -2.84
N TYR A 100 1.11 5.24 -1.78
CA TYR A 100 -0.27 4.75 -1.87
C TYR A 100 -1.13 5.65 -2.76
N THR A 101 -1.02 6.97 -2.57
CA THR A 101 -1.79 7.97 -3.33
C THR A 101 -1.43 7.92 -4.81
N LEU A 102 -0.13 7.86 -5.15
CA LEU A 102 0.33 7.74 -6.52
C LEU A 102 -0.18 6.45 -7.18
N LEU A 103 -0.02 5.29 -6.52
CA LEU A 103 -0.45 4.02 -7.07
C LEU A 103 -1.98 3.94 -7.25
N ARG A 104 -2.76 4.57 -6.35
CA ARG A 104 -4.21 4.72 -6.54
C ARG A 104 -4.60 5.63 -7.67
N LEU A 105 -3.88 6.74 -7.85
CA LEU A 105 -4.12 7.63 -8.97
C LEU A 105 -3.91 6.89 -10.31
N ILE A 106 -2.82 6.12 -10.43
CA ILE A 106 -2.55 5.33 -11.64
C ILE A 106 -3.60 4.24 -11.84
N GLU A 107 -3.92 3.44 -10.80
CA GLU A 107 -4.93 2.37 -10.93
C GLU A 107 -6.30 2.94 -11.36
N ASN A 108 -6.73 4.04 -10.75
CA ASN A 108 -7.99 4.68 -11.11
C ASN A 108 -7.96 5.22 -12.55
N GLY A 109 -6.83 5.79 -12.98
CA GLY A 109 -6.63 6.21 -14.37
C GLY A 109 -6.75 5.05 -15.36
N LEU A 110 -6.11 3.92 -15.06
CA LEU A 110 -6.20 2.71 -15.88
C LEU A 110 -7.63 2.21 -15.99
N ARG A 111 -8.36 2.13 -14.87
CA ARG A 111 -9.75 1.68 -14.84
C ARG A 111 -10.66 2.59 -15.67
N LEU A 112 -10.45 3.91 -15.63
CA LEU A 112 -11.25 4.87 -16.39
C LEU A 112 -10.95 4.86 -17.89
N LEU A 113 -9.69 4.66 -18.28
CA LEU A 113 -9.27 4.75 -19.69
C LEU A 113 -9.43 3.44 -20.46
N TYR A 114 -9.27 2.30 -19.79
CA TYR A 114 -9.20 0.99 -20.43
C TYR A 114 -10.32 0.02 -20.01
N ASP A 115 -11.23 0.45 -19.12
CA ASP A 115 -12.27 -0.40 -18.49
C ASP A 115 -11.68 -1.70 -17.90
N ASP A 116 -10.41 -1.63 -17.48
CA ASP A 116 -9.64 -2.78 -17.06
C ASP A 116 -9.62 -2.88 -15.54
N SER A 117 -10.13 -3.98 -15.01
CA SER A 117 -10.12 -4.29 -13.57
C SER A 117 -8.84 -5.00 -13.11
N THR A 118 -7.88 -5.27 -13.99
CA THR A 118 -6.77 -6.20 -13.71
C THR A 118 -5.63 -5.65 -12.83
N ASN A 119 -5.72 -4.41 -12.31
CA ASN A 119 -4.67 -3.71 -11.54
C ASN A 119 -3.28 -3.71 -12.20
N MET A 120 -3.22 -4.10 -13.47
CA MET A 120 -1.99 -4.38 -14.20
C MET A 120 -1.62 -3.17 -15.03
N LEU A 121 -0.46 -2.59 -14.74
CA LEU A 121 0.17 -1.58 -15.57
C LEU A 121 1.07 -2.30 -16.58
N ASP A 122 0.59 -2.40 -17.82
CA ASP A 122 1.32 -3.01 -18.94
C ASP A 122 1.91 -1.89 -19.82
N PHE A 123 3.20 -1.64 -19.67
CA PHE A 123 3.88 -0.48 -20.29
C PHE A 123 3.86 -0.53 -21.82
N GLU A 124 3.66 -1.70 -22.43
CA GLU A 124 3.59 -1.84 -23.88
C GLU A 124 2.17 -1.66 -24.44
N ARG A 125 1.14 -1.86 -23.60
CA ARG A 125 -0.26 -1.83 -24.04
C ARG A 125 -0.97 -0.53 -23.75
N ILE A 126 -0.51 0.22 -22.75
CA ILE A 126 -1.15 1.47 -22.35
C ILE A 126 -0.49 2.68 -23.03
N ASP A 127 -1.30 3.69 -23.35
CA ASP A 127 -0.80 5.03 -23.63
C ASP A 127 -0.26 5.66 -22.35
N GLN A 128 1.06 5.60 -22.19
CA GLN A 128 1.75 6.15 -21.04
C GLN A 128 1.62 7.67 -20.93
N GLN A 129 1.43 8.39 -22.05
CA GLN A 129 1.31 9.86 -22.05
C GLN A 129 0.04 10.31 -21.33
N LEU A 130 -1.07 9.59 -21.48
CA LEU A 130 -2.30 9.90 -20.75
C LEU A 130 -2.12 9.78 -19.24
N ILE A 131 -1.40 8.74 -18.79
CA ILE A 131 -1.09 8.56 -17.37
C ILE A 131 -0.13 9.64 -16.88
N LEU A 132 0.91 9.97 -17.64
CA LEU A 132 1.84 11.05 -17.30
C LEU A 132 1.13 12.42 -17.21
N MET A 133 0.19 12.72 -18.11
CA MET A 133 -0.64 13.92 -18.03
C MET A 133 -1.53 13.94 -16.79
N LEU A 134 -2.13 12.79 -16.43
CA LEU A 134 -2.91 12.65 -15.21
C LEU A 134 -2.04 12.92 -13.96
N LEU A 135 -0.85 12.32 -13.91
CA LEU A 135 0.13 12.53 -12.84
C LEU A 135 0.54 14.01 -12.74
N LYS A 136 0.88 14.64 -13.87
CA LYS A 136 1.24 16.07 -13.94
C LYS A 136 0.12 16.97 -13.41
N ARG A 137 -1.14 16.68 -13.74
CA ARG A 137 -2.30 17.43 -13.24
C ARG A 137 -2.47 17.32 -11.71
N HIS A 138 -1.94 16.28 -11.10
CA HIS A 138 -1.94 16.08 -9.65
C HIS A 138 -0.61 16.49 -8.97
N GLY A 139 0.25 17.22 -9.68
CA GLY A 139 1.48 17.79 -9.13
C GLY A 139 2.68 16.84 -9.14
N TYR A 140 2.61 15.69 -9.81
CA TYR A 140 3.76 14.82 -9.98
C TYR A 140 4.59 15.26 -11.20
N GLU A 141 5.84 15.64 -10.96
CA GLU A 141 6.80 16.02 -12.00
C GLU A 141 7.60 14.79 -12.44
N THR A 142 7.13 14.09 -13.46
CA THR A 142 7.83 12.97 -14.08
C THR A 142 7.55 12.90 -15.58
N GLU A 143 8.54 12.47 -16.34
CA GLU A 143 8.43 12.16 -17.77
C GLU A 143 8.55 10.66 -18.04
N ASP A 144 8.90 9.87 -17.03
CA ASP A 144 9.11 8.43 -17.11
C ASP A 144 8.17 7.71 -16.13
N LEU A 145 7.16 7.05 -16.69
CA LEU A 145 6.14 6.32 -15.92
C LEU A 145 6.74 5.07 -15.25
N PHE A 146 7.65 4.39 -15.93
CA PHE A 146 8.31 3.20 -15.39
C PHE A 146 9.15 3.60 -14.18
N GLN A 147 10.00 4.63 -14.33
CA GLN A 147 10.89 5.07 -13.28
C GLN A 147 10.14 5.54 -12.02
N ILE A 148 9.07 6.32 -12.16
CA ILE A 148 8.31 6.80 -11.00
C ILE A 148 7.61 5.64 -10.27
N VAL A 149 7.06 4.67 -11.01
CA VAL A 149 6.41 3.49 -10.42
C VAL A 149 7.45 2.64 -9.68
N GLU A 150 8.58 2.32 -10.32
CA GLU A 150 9.64 1.51 -9.70
C GLU A 150 10.24 2.15 -8.46
N LYS A 151 10.50 3.46 -8.50
CA LYS A 151 11.00 4.19 -7.33
C LYS A 151 9.99 4.13 -6.18
N THR A 152 8.71 4.32 -6.50
CA THR A 152 7.62 4.32 -5.52
C THR A 152 7.44 2.95 -4.87
N THR A 153 7.31 1.90 -5.68
CA THR A 153 7.13 0.52 -5.18
C THR A 153 8.34 0.04 -4.39
N THR A 154 9.55 0.39 -4.83
CA THR A 154 10.78 0.09 -4.08
C THR A 154 10.77 0.75 -2.70
N SER A 155 10.43 2.03 -2.62
CA SER A 155 10.36 2.78 -1.36
C SER A 155 9.31 2.21 -0.40
N ILE A 156 8.12 1.88 -0.91
CA ILE A 156 7.06 1.22 -0.14
C ILE A 156 7.56 -0.12 0.40
N ARG A 157 8.11 -0.99 -0.46
CA ARG A 157 8.57 -2.33 -0.07
C ARG A 157 9.70 -2.27 0.96
N GLN A 158 10.63 -1.32 0.82
CA GLN A 158 11.69 -1.11 1.81
C GLN A 158 11.09 -0.73 3.16
N THR A 159 10.21 0.28 3.19
CA THR A 159 9.53 0.73 4.41
C THR A 159 8.73 -0.39 5.07
N TYR A 160 7.92 -1.11 4.30
CA TYR A 160 7.16 -2.29 4.74
C TYR A 160 8.09 -3.32 5.38
N SER A 161 9.17 -3.69 4.69
CA SER A 161 10.09 -4.74 5.14
C SER A 161 10.85 -4.35 6.40
N GLU A 162 11.19 -3.06 6.54
CA GLU A 162 11.84 -2.56 7.76
C GLU A 162 10.91 -2.67 8.97
N ILE A 163 9.64 -2.29 8.83
CA ILE A 163 8.69 -2.32 9.95
C ILE A 163 8.37 -3.76 10.33
N MET A 164 8.09 -4.63 9.35
CA MET A 164 7.78 -6.03 9.61
C MET A 164 8.94 -6.85 10.19
N LYS A 165 10.18 -6.34 10.15
CA LYS A 165 11.38 -6.97 10.77
C LYS A 165 11.70 -6.48 12.17
N ARG A 166 11.23 -5.28 12.55
CA ARG A 166 11.50 -4.66 13.85
C ARG A 166 10.65 -5.25 14.98
N THR A 167 9.65 -6.05 14.62
CA THR A 167 8.61 -6.56 15.51
C THR A 167 8.61 -8.07 15.44
#